data_AF-A0A5J4PMR3-F1
#
_entry.id   AF-A0A5J4PMR3-F1
#
_cell.length_a   1.000
_cell.length_b   1.000
_cell.length_c   1.000
_cell.angle_alpha   90.00
_cell.angle_beta   90.00
_cell.angle_gamma   90.00
#
_symmetry.space_group_name_H-M   'P 1'
#
loop_
_entity.id
_entity.type
_entity.pdbx_description
1 polymer ?
#
loop_
_entity_poly.entity_id
_entity_poly.type
_entity_poly.pdbx_seq_one_letter_code
_entity_poly.pdbx_strand_id
1 'polypeptide(L)'
;RDTYHSLYNYEAKEQKENKDLRQSLNTHYDTFVKRYGNLNDRKNLDLIRMDTGGREILSLEHSENGKLVKADIFNSPVAFNFNEIKQADTPIEALSASLNKFGEVHTRYMLSLLPEKSAEEMIEELHGRIYYNPLIGGYETSDKFIAGNVVEKAEALEQYLKQNPQDEHKTETEESLKALHEAAPRPITFDELDFNFGERWIPTGVYSRYAEYLFGVKTNVNYAPNSDEYSVKADYCTISISDKYAVQGEFRKYDGVALMKHALHNTTPNISKSATATDRDGKEIAVKVRDGEKIQLANSKIDEIRAGFTDWLNVQSPEFKNRLTEM
;
A
#
# COMPACT_ATOMS: atom_id res chain seq x y z
N ARG A 1 -26.63 8.13 40.42
CA ARG A 1 -26.79 8.72 39.07
C ARG A 1 -26.37 10.18 39.05
N ASP A 2 -27.03 11.05 39.82
CA ASP A 2 -26.79 12.50 39.71
C ASP A 2 -25.34 12.88 40.07
N THR A 3 -24.75 12.29 41.12
CA THR A 3 -23.33 12.48 41.47
C THR A 3 -22.37 12.06 40.37
N TYR A 4 -22.69 11.02 39.60
CA TYR A 4 -21.88 10.59 38.45
C TYR A 4 -21.89 11.66 37.36
N HIS A 5 -23.07 12.16 36.98
CA HIS A 5 -23.16 13.22 35.97
C HIS A 5 -22.52 14.53 36.45
N SER A 6 -22.69 14.88 37.73
CA SER A 6 -22.03 16.05 38.30
C SER A 6 -20.50 15.92 38.25
N LEU A 7 -19.95 14.76 38.62
CA LEU A 7 -18.51 14.50 38.53
C LEU A 7 -18.03 14.56 37.08
N TYR A 8 -18.64 13.78 36.20
CA TYR A 8 -18.24 13.67 34.81
C TYR A 8 -18.31 15.01 34.08
N ASN A 9 -19.41 15.76 34.23
CA ASN A 9 -19.59 17.05 33.57
C ASN A 9 -18.65 18.12 34.13
N TYR A 10 -18.38 18.11 35.44
CA TYR A 10 -17.43 19.03 36.04
C TYR A 10 -16.02 18.77 35.51
N GLU A 11 -15.58 17.51 35.53
CA GLU A 11 -14.25 17.12 35.06
C GLU A 11 -14.08 17.35 33.55
N ALA A 12 -15.11 17.07 32.75
CA ALA A 12 -15.10 17.32 31.31
C ALA A 12 -14.96 18.82 30.98
N LYS A 13 -15.62 19.69 31.75
CA LYS A 13 -15.65 21.14 31.49
C LYS A 13 -14.42 21.87 32.04
N GLU A 14 -14.07 21.59 33.28
CA GLU A 14 -13.00 22.32 33.98
C GLU A 14 -11.62 21.69 33.78
N GLN A 15 -11.56 20.46 33.22
CA GLN A 15 -10.33 19.67 33.03
C GLN A 15 -9.50 19.57 34.32
N LYS A 16 -10.18 19.48 35.46
CA LYS A 16 -9.60 19.42 36.80
C LYS A 16 -10.23 18.30 37.59
N GLU A 17 -9.39 17.60 38.34
CA GLU A 17 -9.81 16.53 39.24
C GLU A 17 -10.69 17.07 40.37
N ASN A 18 -11.87 16.48 40.57
CA ASN A 18 -12.73 16.81 41.71
C ASN A 18 -12.79 15.66 42.72
N LYS A 19 -11.91 15.72 43.72
CA LYS A 19 -11.78 14.67 44.74
C LYS A 19 -13.04 14.54 45.61
N ASP A 20 -13.72 15.64 45.90
CA ASP A 20 -14.89 15.66 46.78
C ASP A 20 -16.10 14.97 46.12
N LEU A 21 -16.36 15.29 44.84
CA LEU A 21 -17.42 14.64 44.06
C LEU A 21 -17.10 13.15 43.84
N ARG A 22 -15.84 12.79 43.64
CA ARG A 22 -15.44 11.38 43.49
C ARG A 22 -15.55 10.60 44.78
N GLN A 23 -15.21 11.20 45.92
CA GLN A 23 -15.44 10.58 47.23
C GLN A 23 -16.93 10.39 47.51
N SER A 24 -17.75 11.37 47.11
CA SER A 24 -19.21 11.28 47.21
C SER A 24 -19.74 10.13 46.33
N LEU A 25 -19.25 10.01 45.09
CA LEU A 25 -19.60 8.91 44.19
C LEU A 25 -19.22 7.54 44.78
N ASN A 26 -18.00 7.41 45.32
CA ASN A 26 -17.55 6.20 46.02
C ASN A 26 -18.45 5.85 47.21
N THR A 27 -18.81 6.85 48.02
CA THR A 27 -19.66 6.65 49.21
C THR A 27 -21.05 6.16 48.82
N HIS A 28 -21.66 6.75 47.78
CA HIS A 28 -22.95 6.33 47.26
C HIS A 28 -22.90 4.92 46.68
N TYR A 29 -21.86 4.59 45.92
CA TYR A 29 -21.64 3.26 45.36
C TYR A 29 -21.47 2.22 46.47
N ASP A 30 -20.56 2.43 47.43
CA ASP A 30 -20.30 1.47 48.52
C ASP A 30 -21.53 1.26 49.39
N THR A 31 -22.34 2.31 49.61
CA THR A 31 -23.61 2.21 50.34
C THR A 31 -24.64 1.38 49.57
N PHE A 32 -24.69 1.53 48.25
CA PHE A 32 -25.57 0.73 47.39
C PHE A 32 -25.15 -0.74 47.41
N VAL A 33 -23.86 -1.02 47.19
CA VAL A 33 -23.32 -2.39 47.14
C VAL A 33 -23.52 -3.13 48.47
N LYS A 34 -23.33 -2.46 49.61
CA LYS A 34 -23.59 -3.03 50.94
C LYS A 34 -25.04 -3.46 51.15
N ARG A 35 -26.01 -2.76 50.55
CA ARG A 35 -27.44 -3.05 50.75
C ARG A 35 -28.02 -3.97 49.69
N TYR A 36 -27.62 -3.81 48.43
CA TYR A 36 -28.28 -4.41 47.29
C TYR A 36 -27.37 -5.30 46.44
N GLY A 37 -26.07 -5.40 46.74
CA GLY A 37 -25.09 -6.07 45.88
C GLY A 37 -24.65 -5.20 44.70
N ASN A 38 -23.97 -5.81 43.73
CA ASN A 38 -23.38 -5.09 42.59
C ASN A 38 -24.45 -4.49 41.67
N LEU A 39 -24.13 -3.41 40.97
CA LEU A 39 -25.04 -2.74 40.03
C LEU A 39 -25.44 -3.69 38.89
N ASN A 40 -24.49 -4.46 38.37
CA ASN A 40 -24.69 -5.43 37.29
C ASN A 40 -25.20 -6.80 37.75
N ASP A 41 -25.60 -6.97 39.02
CA ASP A 41 -26.28 -8.18 39.48
C ASP A 41 -27.64 -8.32 38.78
N ARG A 42 -28.03 -9.55 38.42
CA ARG A 42 -29.34 -9.86 37.75
C ARG A 42 -30.54 -9.23 38.45
N LYS A 43 -30.53 -9.18 39.79
CA LYS A 43 -31.60 -8.60 40.63
C LYS A 43 -31.74 -7.07 40.50
N ASN A 44 -30.68 -6.37 40.14
CA ASN A 44 -30.64 -4.90 40.09
C ASN A 44 -30.80 -4.38 38.66
N LEU A 45 -30.41 -5.17 37.66
CA LEU A 45 -30.42 -4.79 36.24
C LEU A 45 -31.77 -4.27 35.74
N ASP A 46 -32.86 -4.98 36.03
CA ASP A 46 -34.18 -4.61 35.51
C ASP A 46 -34.68 -3.27 36.07
N LEU A 47 -34.43 -3.02 37.36
CA LEU A 47 -34.80 -1.75 38.00
C LEU A 47 -33.94 -0.59 37.51
N ILE A 48 -32.63 -0.80 37.38
CA ILE A 48 -31.72 0.24 36.90
C ILE A 48 -32.05 0.63 35.45
N ARG A 49 -32.41 -0.34 34.60
CA ARG A 49 -32.79 -0.09 33.20
C ARG A 49 -34.08 0.71 33.02
N MET A 50 -34.93 0.79 34.04
CA MET A 50 -36.14 1.63 34.00
C MET A 50 -35.81 3.12 34.20
N ASP A 51 -34.65 3.45 34.75
CA ASP A 51 -34.17 4.84 34.88
C ASP A 51 -33.60 5.35 33.56
N THR A 52 -33.92 6.61 33.21
CA THR A 52 -33.48 7.26 31.97
C THR A 52 -31.97 7.36 31.81
N GLY A 53 -31.21 7.40 32.92
CA GLY A 53 -29.74 7.37 32.93
C GLY A 53 -29.17 6.10 33.55
N GLY A 54 -29.95 5.01 33.55
CA GLY A 54 -29.55 3.75 34.20
C GLY A 54 -28.41 3.03 33.50
N ARG A 55 -28.31 3.14 32.17
CA ARG A 55 -27.30 2.40 31.37
C ARG A 55 -25.88 2.89 31.66
N GLU A 56 -25.71 4.18 31.83
CA GLU A 56 -24.44 4.84 32.20
C GLU A 56 -23.99 4.43 33.60
N ILE A 57 -24.95 4.17 34.50
CA ILE A 57 -24.64 3.69 35.85
C ILE A 57 -24.17 2.24 35.82
N LEU A 58 -24.66 1.41 34.90
CA LEU A 58 -24.16 0.05 34.72
C LEU A 58 -22.70 0.02 34.24
N SER A 59 -22.23 1.06 33.53
CA SER A 59 -20.81 1.18 33.15
C SER A 59 -19.87 1.55 34.30
N LEU A 60 -20.39 1.81 35.50
CA LEU A 60 -19.56 1.99 36.71
C LEU A 60 -18.94 0.68 37.21
N GLU A 61 -19.35 -0.46 36.66
CA GLU A 61 -18.75 -1.75 36.95
C GLU A 61 -18.36 -2.45 35.64
N HIS A 62 -17.20 -3.08 35.62
CA HIS A 62 -16.81 -3.98 34.53
C HIS A 62 -16.46 -5.36 35.09
N SER A 63 -16.46 -6.36 34.22
CA SER A 63 -16.04 -7.70 34.61
C SER A 63 -14.55 -7.89 34.35
N GLU A 64 -13.81 -8.32 35.37
CA GLU A 64 -12.41 -8.73 35.26
C GLU A 64 -12.28 -10.13 35.87
N ASN A 65 -11.82 -11.10 35.09
CA ASN A 65 -11.71 -12.52 35.49
C ASN A 65 -13.00 -13.10 36.11
N GLY A 66 -14.16 -12.71 35.58
CA GLY A 66 -15.47 -13.18 36.03
C GLY A 66 -15.96 -12.55 37.35
N LYS A 67 -15.26 -11.56 37.90
CA LYS A 67 -15.70 -10.75 39.05
C LYS A 67 -16.05 -9.34 38.60
N LEU A 68 -17.07 -8.74 39.22
CA LEU A 68 -17.44 -7.35 38.98
C LEU A 68 -16.54 -6.43 39.79
N VAL A 69 -15.87 -5.49 39.12
CA VAL A 69 -14.91 -4.55 39.70
C VAL A 69 -15.35 -3.11 39.38
N LYS A 70 -15.01 -2.17 40.27
CA LYS A 70 -15.25 -0.73 40.09
C LYS A 70 -14.52 -0.21 38.84
N ALA A 71 -15.19 0.61 38.05
CA ALA A 71 -14.59 1.31 36.92
C ALA A 71 -13.55 2.38 37.34
N ASP A 72 -12.69 2.79 36.41
CA ASP A 72 -11.58 3.71 36.65
C ASP A 72 -12.01 5.08 37.21
N ILE A 73 -13.23 5.54 36.89
CA ILE A 73 -13.79 6.81 37.38
C ILE A 73 -13.82 6.94 38.91
N PHE A 74 -13.79 5.82 39.64
CA PHE A 74 -13.72 5.81 41.10
C PHE A 74 -12.35 6.16 41.64
N ASN A 75 -11.29 6.01 40.84
CA ASN A 75 -9.90 6.19 41.25
C ASN A 75 -9.23 7.38 40.55
N SER A 76 -9.54 7.62 39.27
CA SER A 76 -8.91 8.66 38.44
C SER A 76 -9.92 9.40 37.55
N PRO A 77 -9.61 10.62 37.08
CA PRO A 77 -10.44 11.30 36.09
C PRO A 77 -10.49 10.51 34.79
N VAL A 78 -11.68 10.29 34.23
CA VAL A 78 -11.90 9.64 32.93
C VAL A 78 -12.41 10.60 31.86
N ALA A 79 -12.82 11.80 32.27
CA ALA A 79 -13.41 12.80 31.37
C ALA A 79 -12.37 13.63 30.59
N PHE A 80 -11.11 13.60 31.02
CA PHE A 80 -10.00 14.29 30.37
C PHE A 80 -8.68 13.54 30.62
N ASN A 81 -7.67 13.79 29.79
CA ASN A 81 -6.36 13.17 29.96
C ASN A 81 -5.55 13.90 31.04
N PHE A 82 -5.42 13.32 32.23
CA PHE A 82 -4.64 13.91 33.32
C PHE A 82 -3.13 13.99 33.01
N ASN A 83 -2.63 13.08 32.16
CA ASN A 83 -1.23 13.00 31.77
C ASN A 83 -0.91 13.83 30.52
N GLU A 84 -1.79 14.77 30.17
CA GLU A 84 -1.50 15.70 29.08
C GLU A 84 -0.26 16.51 29.42
N ILE A 85 0.74 16.43 28.56
CA ILE A 85 1.98 17.21 28.68
C ILE A 85 1.57 18.68 28.64
N LYS A 86 1.85 19.42 29.73
CA LYS A 86 1.49 20.84 29.86
C LYS A 86 2.59 21.77 29.38
N GLN A 87 3.84 21.27 29.42
CA GLN A 87 5.02 21.99 29.02
C GLN A 87 6.03 20.96 28.53
N ALA A 88 6.70 21.27 27.43
CA ALA A 88 7.85 20.52 26.93
C ALA A 88 9.10 21.37 27.12
N ASP A 89 10.23 20.74 27.41
CA ASP A 89 11.50 21.45 27.55
C ASP A 89 12.16 21.65 26.19
N THR A 90 11.85 20.78 25.21
CA THR A 90 12.44 20.82 23.86
C THR A 90 11.39 20.69 22.74
N PRO A 91 11.64 21.26 21.54
CA PRO A 91 10.83 21.02 20.34
C PRO A 91 10.62 19.56 19.98
N ILE A 92 11.60 18.70 20.28
CA ILE A 92 11.52 17.25 20.01
C ILE A 92 10.47 16.58 20.93
N GLU A 93 10.44 16.96 22.21
CA GLU A 93 9.41 16.50 23.14
C GLU A 93 8.02 17.01 22.74
N ALA A 94 7.92 18.27 22.33
CA ALA A 94 6.68 18.84 21.82
C ALA A 94 6.19 18.12 20.56
N LEU A 95 7.10 17.77 19.64
CA LEU A 95 6.80 16.98 18.45
C LEU A 95 6.26 15.60 18.83
N SER A 96 6.94 14.91 19.74
CA SER A 96 6.50 13.60 20.25
C SER A 96 5.12 13.69 20.92
N ALA A 97 4.86 14.76 21.68
CA ALA A 97 3.56 15.03 22.27
C ALA A 97 2.47 15.26 21.20
N SER A 98 2.79 15.99 20.13
CA SER A 98 1.88 16.21 19.01
C SER A 98 1.54 14.91 18.29
N LEU A 99 2.55 14.10 17.98
CA LEU A 99 2.36 12.81 17.31
C LEU A 99 1.55 11.84 18.18
N ASN A 100 1.80 11.78 19.48
CA ASN A 100 1.04 10.94 20.40
C ASN A 100 -0.44 11.36 20.53
N LYS A 101 -0.72 12.66 20.41
CA LYS A 101 -2.07 13.19 20.60
C LYS A 101 -2.89 13.24 19.30
N PHE A 102 -2.28 13.67 18.20
CA PHE A 102 -2.97 13.93 16.92
C PHE A 102 -2.55 12.98 15.79
N GLY A 103 -1.41 12.28 15.93
CA GLY A 103 -0.84 11.46 14.85
C GLY A 103 -0.16 12.27 13.74
N GLU A 104 -0.04 13.59 13.90
CA GLU A 104 0.56 14.51 12.93
C GLU A 104 1.29 15.68 13.60
N VAL A 105 2.03 16.44 12.81
CA VAL A 105 2.76 17.63 13.28
C VAL A 105 1.78 18.79 13.39
N HIS A 106 1.35 19.11 14.60
CA HIS A 106 0.40 20.19 14.88
C HIS A 106 1.14 21.38 15.50
N THR A 107 1.66 22.27 14.66
CA THR A 107 2.53 23.40 15.03
C THR A 107 1.95 24.27 16.15
N ARG A 108 0.66 24.61 16.07
CA ARG A 108 -0.03 25.42 17.12
C ARG A 108 -0.04 24.74 18.49
N TYR A 109 -0.13 23.41 18.52
CA TYR A 109 -0.13 22.66 19.78
C TYR A 109 1.28 22.57 20.34
N MET A 110 2.27 22.29 19.47
CA MET A 110 3.67 22.28 19.87
C MET A 110 4.10 23.64 20.45
N LEU A 111 3.66 24.75 19.84
CA LEU A 111 3.92 26.10 20.35
C LEU A 111 3.25 26.34 21.71
N SER A 112 2.05 25.81 21.94
CA SER A 112 1.38 25.92 23.25
C SER A 112 2.14 25.21 24.38
N LEU A 113 3.00 24.23 24.05
CA LEU A 113 3.84 23.52 25.01
C LEU A 113 5.19 24.21 25.25
N LEU A 114 5.56 25.17 24.40
CA LEU A 114 6.85 25.86 24.38
C LEU A 114 6.64 27.38 24.50
N PRO A 115 6.24 27.88 25.69
CA PRO A 115 5.88 29.29 25.88
C PRO A 115 7.05 30.26 25.68
N GLU A 116 8.30 29.78 25.73
CA GLU A 116 9.50 30.59 25.59
C GLU A 116 10.09 30.60 24.16
N LYS A 117 9.52 29.85 23.21
CA LYS A 117 10.06 29.74 21.84
C LYS A 117 9.13 30.32 20.78
N SER A 118 9.72 30.89 19.73
CA SER A 118 8.97 31.27 18.53
C SER A 118 8.72 30.08 17.61
N ALA A 119 7.86 30.27 16.60
CA ALA A 119 7.60 29.25 15.58
C ALA A 119 8.85 28.96 14.74
N GLU A 120 9.60 30.01 14.41
CA GLU A 120 10.82 29.97 13.61
C GLU A 120 11.92 29.20 14.34
N GLU A 121 12.15 29.50 15.63
CA GLU A 121 13.13 28.78 16.47
C GLU A 121 12.78 27.29 16.61
N MET A 122 11.50 26.96 16.74
CA MET A 122 11.03 25.58 16.79
C MET A 122 11.30 24.84 15.48
N ILE A 123 11.03 25.47 14.33
CA ILE A 123 11.24 24.87 13.02
C ILE A 123 12.73 24.67 12.77
N GLU A 124 13.56 25.65 13.14
CA GLU A 124 15.02 25.56 13.00
C GLU A 124 15.61 24.40 13.83
N GLU A 125 15.17 24.23 15.09
CA GLU A 125 15.62 23.10 15.93
C GLU A 125 15.11 21.73 15.44
N LEU A 126 14.01 21.72 14.69
CA LEU A 126 13.45 20.53 14.07
C LEU A 126 13.90 20.32 12.62
N HIS A 127 14.86 21.11 12.14
CA HIS A 127 15.40 20.99 10.79
C HIS A 127 15.89 19.55 10.53
N GLY A 128 15.45 18.98 9.40
CA GLY A 128 15.73 17.59 9.01
C GLY A 128 14.86 16.52 9.68
N ARG A 129 14.05 16.87 10.69
CA ARG A 129 13.05 15.98 11.31
C ARG A 129 11.63 16.25 10.82
N ILE A 130 11.36 17.50 10.43
CA ILE A 130 10.11 17.89 9.81
C ILE A 130 10.38 18.62 8.50
N TYR A 131 9.47 18.49 7.53
CA TYR A 131 9.50 19.16 6.25
C TYR A 131 8.14 19.80 5.97
N TYR A 132 8.15 20.97 5.35
CA TYR A 132 6.92 21.65 4.97
C TYR A 132 6.37 21.05 3.69
N ASN A 133 5.12 20.59 3.74
CA ASN A 133 4.42 20.09 2.57
C ASN A 133 3.34 21.09 2.12
N PRO A 134 3.57 21.84 1.03
CA PRO A 134 2.63 22.84 0.56
C PRO A 134 1.30 22.25 0.06
N LEU A 135 1.28 20.96 -0.31
CA LEU A 135 0.06 20.30 -0.82
C LEU A 135 -0.98 20.08 0.29
N ILE A 136 -0.53 19.96 1.54
CA ILE A 136 -1.39 19.87 2.73
C ILE A 136 -1.45 21.17 3.54
N GLY A 137 -0.58 22.14 3.23
CA GLY A 137 -0.47 23.41 3.95
C GLY A 137 0.07 23.26 5.37
N GLY A 138 1.03 22.36 5.60
CA GLY A 138 1.53 22.06 6.93
C GLY A 138 2.81 21.24 6.94
N TYR A 139 3.35 21.01 8.15
CA TYR A 139 4.57 20.23 8.33
C TYR A 139 4.25 18.74 8.45
N GLU A 140 5.15 17.92 7.93
CA GLU A 140 5.14 16.47 8.10
C GLU A 140 6.49 16.01 8.68
N THR A 141 6.49 14.91 9.41
CA THR A 141 7.72 14.26 9.86
C THR A 141 8.52 13.75 8.66
N SER A 142 9.85 13.75 8.75
CA SER A 142 10.77 13.20 7.75
C SER A 142 10.33 11.83 7.25
N ASP A 143 9.99 10.93 8.17
CA ASP A 143 9.63 9.55 7.87
C ASP A 143 8.37 9.46 7.00
N LYS A 144 7.40 10.34 7.22
CA LYS A 144 6.14 10.40 6.46
C LYS A 144 6.31 11.13 5.14
N PHE A 145 7.08 12.23 5.16
CA PHE A 145 7.32 13.05 3.99
C PHE A 145 8.13 12.30 2.93
N ILE A 146 9.18 11.59 3.35
CA ILE A 146 10.07 10.79 2.48
C ILE A 146 9.49 9.38 2.19
N ALA A 147 8.36 8.99 2.80
CA ALA A 147 7.71 7.73 2.49
C ALA A 147 6.94 7.75 1.15
N GLY A 148 6.96 6.62 0.43
CA GLY A 148 6.19 6.43 -0.80
C GLY A 148 6.95 6.83 -2.07
N ASN A 149 6.22 7.26 -3.09
CA ASN A 149 6.81 7.68 -4.37
C ASN A 149 7.44 9.08 -4.24
N VAL A 150 8.71 9.11 -3.80
CA VAL A 150 9.46 10.36 -3.59
C VAL A 150 9.69 11.15 -4.88
N VAL A 151 9.80 10.47 -6.03
CA VAL A 151 10.00 11.12 -7.34
C VAL A 151 8.75 11.90 -7.73
N GLU A 152 7.57 11.26 -7.64
CA GLU A 152 6.28 11.91 -7.93
C GLU A 152 6.00 13.07 -6.97
N LYS A 153 6.34 12.93 -5.68
CA LYS A 153 6.24 14.04 -4.72
C LYS A 153 7.16 15.19 -5.09
N ALA A 154 8.41 14.92 -5.50
CA ALA A 154 9.36 15.96 -5.92
C ALA A 154 8.84 16.70 -7.15
N GLU A 155 8.33 15.98 -8.15
CA GLU A 155 7.71 16.58 -9.35
C GLU A 155 6.50 17.46 -9.00
N ALA A 156 5.63 17.00 -8.09
CA ALA A 156 4.48 17.77 -7.64
C ALA A 156 4.90 19.08 -6.92
N LEU A 157 5.93 19.02 -6.07
CA LEU A 157 6.48 20.19 -5.39
C LEU A 157 7.15 21.16 -6.38
N GLU A 158 7.89 20.67 -7.37
CA GLU A 158 8.46 21.51 -8.42
C GLU A 158 7.38 22.22 -9.24
N GLN A 159 6.30 21.51 -9.57
CA GLN A 159 5.15 22.12 -10.26
C GLN A 159 4.48 23.18 -9.38
N TYR A 160 4.32 22.92 -8.08
CA TYR A 160 3.77 23.88 -7.13
C TYR A 160 4.61 25.16 -7.07
N LEU A 161 5.93 25.04 -6.96
CA LEU A 161 6.86 26.18 -6.94
C LEU A 161 6.82 27.00 -8.24
N LYS A 162 6.66 26.34 -9.40
CA LYS A 162 6.49 27.01 -10.70
C LYS A 162 5.18 27.79 -10.78
N GLN A 163 4.10 27.26 -10.20
CA GLN A 163 2.78 27.88 -10.22
C GLN A 163 2.64 29.01 -9.19
N ASN A 164 3.33 28.92 -8.05
CA ASN A 164 3.21 29.85 -6.92
C ASN A 164 4.57 30.51 -6.58
N PRO A 165 5.10 31.41 -7.43
CA PRO A 165 6.44 31.99 -7.25
C PRO A 165 6.55 33.01 -6.10
N GLN A 166 5.43 33.42 -5.50
CA GLN A 166 5.35 34.43 -4.43
C GLN A 166 4.78 33.86 -3.12
N ASP A 167 4.85 32.54 -2.93
CA ASP A 167 4.43 31.91 -1.68
C ASP A 167 5.33 32.36 -0.51
N GLU A 168 4.73 32.55 0.66
CA GLU A 168 5.41 32.96 1.90
C GLU A 168 6.34 31.84 2.39
N HIS A 169 5.98 30.57 2.17
CA HIS A 169 6.74 29.38 2.57
C HIS A 169 7.64 28.80 1.46
N LYS A 170 8.11 29.67 0.56
CA LYS A 170 8.92 29.24 -0.58
C LYS A 170 10.23 28.59 -0.15
N THR A 171 10.92 29.17 0.84
CA THR A 171 12.23 28.69 1.32
C THR A 171 12.10 27.28 1.90
N GLU A 172 11.09 27.06 2.74
CA GLU A 172 10.82 25.78 3.39
C GLU A 172 10.39 24.71 2.36
N THR A 173 9.69 25.13 1.30
CA THR A 173 9.33 24.25 0.19
C THR A 173 10.57 23.85 -0.63
N GLU A 174 11.51 24.76 -0.86
CA GLU A 174 12.78 24.46 -1.54
C GLU A 174 13.66 23.50 -0.73
N GLU A 175 13.73 23.66 0.60
CA GLU A 175 14.41 22.70 1.49
C GLU A 175 13.75 21.32 1.45
N SER A 176 12.43 21.28 1.46
CA SER A 176 11.65 20.04 1.38
C SER A 176 11.87 19.35 0.04
N LEU A 177 11.94 20.11 -1.06
CA LEU A 177 12.28 19.58 -2.38
C LEU A 177 13.69 18.99 -2.41
N LYS A 178 14.67 19.69 -1.82
CA LYS A 178 16.04 19.18 -1.71
C LYS A 178 16.10 17.86 -0.94
N ALA A 179 15.34 17.74 0.15
CA ALA A 179 15.27 16.51 0.92
C ALA A 179 14.67 15.33 0.11
N LEU A 180 13.66 15.58 -0.72
CA LEU A 180 13.11 14.56 -1.61
C LEU A 180 14.13 14.12 -2.68
N HIS A 181 14.90 15.05 -3.24
CA HIS A 181 15.96 14.74 -4.22
C HIS A 181 17.10 13.95 -3.59
N GLU A 182 17.51 14.27 -2.36
CA GLU A 182 18.54 13.52 -1.63
C GLU A 182 18.07 12.13 -1.22
N ALA A 183 16.78 11.97 -0.92
CA ALA A 183 16.18 10.68 -0.59
C ALA A 183 15.75 9.86 -1.82
N ALA A 184 15.79 10.45 -3.02
CA ALA A 184 15.40 9.76 -4.24
C ALA A 184 16.32 8.55 -4.47
N PRO A 185 15.76 7.34 -4.68
CA PRO A 185 16.58 6.19 -5.03
C PRO A 185 17.28 6.46 -6.35
N ARG A 186 18.47 5.87 -6.54
CA ARG A 186 19.15 5.99 -7.83
C ARG A 186 18.24 5.45 -8.94
N PRO A 187 18.13 6.12 -10.09
CA PRO A 187 17.45 5.57 -11.25
C PRO A 187 18.07 4.22 -11.63
N ILE A 188 17.23 3.22 -11.86
CA ILE A 188 17.68 1.90 -12.31
C ILE A 188 18.05 2.03 -13.77
N THR A 189 19.27 1.64 -14.14
CA THR A 189 19.71 1.72 -15.53
C THR A 189 19.15 0.56 -16.34
N PHE A 190 19.10 0.72 -17.66
CA PHE A 190 18.63 -0.33 -18.55
C PHE A 190 19.42 -1.64 -18.39
N ASP A 191 20.73 -1.55 -18.18
CA ASP A 191 21.61 -2.73 -18.05
C ASP A 191 21.39 -3.49 -16.72
N GLU A 192 20.74 -2.87 -15.74
CA GLU A 192 20.42 -3.47 -14.44
C GLU A 192 19.05 -4.15 -14.43
N LEU A 193 18.21 -3.93 -15.45
CA LEU A 193 16.91 -4.55 -15.61
C LEU A 193 17.02 -5.81 -16.48
N ASP A 194 16.47 -6.91 -15.98
CA ASP A 194 16.31 -8.14 -16.75
C ASP A 194 15.01 -8.10 -17.56
N PHE A 195 15.11 -7.74 -18.84
CA PHE A 195 13.96 -7.67 -19.74
C PHE A 195 13.64 -9.03 -20.34
N ASN A 196 12.69 -9.74 -19.73
CA ASN A 196 12.13 -10.96 -20.27
C ASN A 196 10.99 -10.68 -21.26
N PHE A 197 10.83 -11.57 -22.24
CA PHE A 197 9.71 -11.49 -23.17
C PHE A 197 8.42 -11.99 -22.50
N GLY A 198 7.38 -11.15 -22.48
CA GLY A 198 6.09 -11.46 -21.84
C GLY A 198 5.87 -10.89 -20.44
N GLU A 199 6.76 -10.03 -19.96
CA GLU A 199 6.55 -9.24 -18.74
C GLU A 199 5.30 -8.34 -18.83
N ARG A 200 4.53 -8.28 -17.73
CA ARG A 200 3.23 -7.59 -17.69
C ARG A 200 3.36 -6.07 -17.59
N TRP A 201 4.49 -5.59 -17.07
CA TRP A 201 4.80 -4.16 -16.93
C TRP A 201 5.33 -3.55 -18.24
N ILE A 202 5.77 -4.37 -19.20
CA ILE A 202 6.22 -3.87 -20.50
C ILE A 202 4.99 -3.58 -21.39
N PRO A 203 4.87 -2.37 -21.97
CA PRO A 203 3.74 -2.03 -22.83
C PRO A 203 3.66 -2.95 -24.06
N THR A 204 2.45 -3.38 -24.42
CA THR A 204 2.22 -4.29 -25.56
C THR A 204 2.65 -3.71 -26.91
N GLY A 205 2.73 -2.37 -27.01
CA GLY A 205 3.29 -1.69 -28.18
C GLY A 205 4.77 -2.04 -28.44
N VAL A 206 5.54 -2.32 -27.39
CA VAL A 206 6.93 -2.79 -27.49
C VAL A 206 6.98 -4.19 -28.12
N TYR A 207 6.12 -5.10 -27.64
CA TYR A 207 5.99 -6.43 -28.22
C TYR A 207 5.48 -6.42 -29.65
N SER A 208 4.59 -5.50 -29.99
CA SER A 208 4.09 -5.32 -31.36
C SER A 208 5.21 -4.90 -32.31
N ARG A 209 6.07 -3.95 -31.91
CA ARG A 209 7.24 -3.54 -32.70
C ARG A 209 8.26 -4.66 -32.87
N TYR A 210 8.51 -5.43 -31.81
CA TYR A 210 9.38 -6.60 -31.91
C TYR A 210 8.80 -7.67 -32.85
N ALA A 211 7.50 -7.94 -32.75
CA ALA A 211 6.80 -8.88 -33.64
C ALA A 211 6.89 -8.46 -35.11
N GLU A 212 6.74 -7.16 -35.38
CA GLU A 212 6.89 -6.59 -36.71
C GLU A 212 8.31 -6.76 -37.25
N TYR A 213 9.33 -6.50 -36.42
CA TYR A 213 10.72 -6.75 -36.76
C TYR A 213 11.01 -8.24 -37.05
N LEU A 214 10.49 -9.13 -36.20
CA LEU A 214 10.72 -10.57 -36.28
C LEU A 214 10.07 -11.23 -37.50
N PHE A 215 8.83 -10.83 -37.82
CA PHE A 215 8.05 -11.44 -38.89
C PHE A 215 8.08 -10.67 -40.22
N GLY A 216 8.59 -9.43 -40.21
CA GLY A 216 8.62 -8.55 -41.38
C GLY A 216 7.23 -8.08 -41.82
N VAL A 217 6.24 -8.15 -40.93
CA VAL A 217 4.85 -7.74 -41.18
C VAL A 217 4.28 -7.09 -39.94
N LYS A 218 3.47 -6.05 -40.13
CA LYS A 218 2.76 -5.39 -39.04
C LYS A 218 1.99 -6.43 -38.22
N THR A 219 2.34 -6.50 -36.95
CA THR A 219 1.82 -7.49 -36.01
C THR A 219 1.42 -6.79 -34.71
N ASN A 220 0.16 -6.96 -34.33
CA ASN A 220 -0.38 -6.36 -33.12
C ASN A 220 -0.43 -7.39 -31.99
N VAL A 221 0.14 -7.02 -30.85
CA VAL A 221 0.08 -7.78 -29.60
C VAL A 221 -0.84 -7.03 -28.64
N ASN A 222 -1.83 -7.71 -28.10
CA ASN A 222 -2.71 -7.17 -27.06
C ASN A 222 -2.71 -8.09 -25.84
N TYR A 223 -2.76 -7.49 -24.66
CA TYR A 223 -2.86 -8.19 -23.39
C TYR A 223 -4.24 -7.94 -22.78
N ALA A 224 -4.91 -8.99 -22.33
CA ALA A 224 -6.19 -8.93 -21.64
C ALA A 224 -5.96 -9.19 -20.14
N PRO A 225 -5.93 -8.15 -19.28
CA PRO A 225 -5.59 -8.29 -17.86
C PRO A 225 -6.55 -9.21 -17.08
N ASN A 226 -7.83 -9.21 -17.45
CA ASN A 226 -8.86 -9.99 -16.74
C ASN A 226 -8.68 -11.51 -16.92
N SER A 227 -8.05 -11.96 -18.00
CA SER A 227 -7.87 -13.37 -18.33
C SER A 227 -6.39 -13.79 -18.42
N ASP A 228 -5.47 -12.88 -18.09
CA ASP A 228 -4.01 -13.07 -18.21
C ASP A 228 -3.60 -13.63 -19.59
N GLU A 229 -4.26 -13.13 -20.65
CA GLU A 229 -4.12 -13.69 -21.99
C GLU A 229 -3.51 -12.70 -22.98
N TYR A 230 -2.45 -13.11 -23.66
CA TYR A 230 -1.93 -12.40 -24.83
C TYR A 230 -2.61 -12.90 -26.11
N SER A 231 -2.95 -11.94 -26.97
CA SER A 231 -3.38 -12.20 -28.34
C SER A 231 -2.41 -11.56 -29.32
N VAL A 232 -2.04 -12.31 -30.35
CA VAL A 232 -1.11 -11.87 -31.40
C VAL A 232 -1.82 -11.99 -32.73
N LYS A 233 -1.82 -10.91 -33.52
CA LYS A 233 -2.45 -10.87 -34.85
C LYS A 233 -1.50 -10.22 -35.85
N ALA A 234 -1.10 -10.98 -36.87
CA ALA A 234 -0.35 -10.47 -38.02
C ALA A 234 -1.33 -10.14 -39.16
N ASP A 235 -1.04 -9.09 -39.93
CA ASP A 235 -1.90 -8.66 -41.04
C ASP A 235 -2.00 -9.71 -42.15
N TYR A 236 -0.90 -10.42 -42.44
CA TYR A 236 -0.86 -11.54 -43.37
C TYR A 236 0.26 -12.53 -43.01
N CYS A 237 0.17 -13.75 -43.56
CA CYS A 237 1.14 -14.80 -43.29
C CYS A 237 2.40 -14.61 -44.16
N THR A 238 3.55 -14.39 -43.53
CA THR A 238 4.86 -14.32 -44.21
C THR A 238 5.57 -15.67 -44.16
N ILE A 239 6.65 -15.84 -44.95
CA ILE A 239 7.53 -17.03 -44.87
C ILE A 239 8.15 -17.16 -43.47
N SER A 240 8.41 -16.03 -42.81
CA SER A 240 8.90 -16.01 -41.42
C SER A 240 7.91 -16.69 -40.46
N ILE A 241 6.61 -16.37 -40.59
CA ILE A 241 5.53 -16.94 -39.77
C ILE A 241 5.22 -18.39 -40.16
N SER A 242 5.14 -18.67 -41.46
CA SER A 242 4.68 -19.97 -41.96
C SER A 242 5.75 -21.05 -41.93
N ASP A 243 7.03 -20.72 -42.12
CA ASP A 243 8.09 -21.72 -42.27
C ASP A 243 9.24 -21.53 -41.28
N LYS A 244 9.80 -20.32 -41.16
CA LYS A 244 10.99 -20.09 -40.30
C LYS A 244 10.71 -20.33 -38.82
N TYR A 245 9.59 -19.78 -38.33
CA TYR A 245 9.12 -19.92 -36.96
C TYR A 245 7.87 -20.81 -36.90
N ALA A 246 7.89 -21.94 -37.59
CA ALA A 246 6.77 -22.87 -37.54
C ALA A 246 7.22 -24.29 -37.23
N VAL A 247 6.36 -25.02 -36.53
CA VAL A 247 6.55 -26.45 -36.24
C VAL A 247 5.34 -27.22 -36.77
N GLN A 248 5.61 -28.11 -37.72
CA GLN A 248 4.62 -29.05 -38.22
C GLN A 248 4.54 -30.26 -37.27
N GLY A 249 3.47 -30.34 -36.48
CA GLY A 249 3.07 -31.55 -35.78
C GLY A 249 2.25 -32.49 -36.68
N GLU A 250 1.98 -33.70 -36.19
CA GLU A 250 1.20 -34.70 -36.94
C GLU A 250 -0.24 -34.25 -37.18
N PHE A 251 -0.89 -33.67 -36.16
CA PHE A 251 -2.30 -33.27 -36.23
C PHE A 251 -2.52 -31.79 -36.58
N ARG A 252 -1.54 -30.92 -36.32
CA ARG A 252 -1.67 -29.47 -36.45
C ARG A 252 -0.31 -28.83 -36.72
N LYS A 253 -0.33 -27.75 -37.53
CA LYS A 253 0.79 -26.81 -37.68
C LYS A 253 0.71 -25.72 -36.61
N TYR A 254 1.82 -25.48 -35.92
CA TYR A 254 2.01 -24.35 -35.01
C TYR A 254 2.81 -23.30 -35.77
N ASP A 255 2.17 -22.19 -36.14
CA ASP A 255 2.79 -21.10 -36.88
C ASP A 255 3.54 -20.13 -35.93
N GLY A 256 4.28 -19.17 -36.51
CA GLY A 256 5.06 -18.20 -35.75
C GLY A 256 4.22 -17.37 -34.79
N VAL A 257 2.97 -17.08 -35.14
CA VAL A 257 2.03 -16.35 -34.27
C VAL A 257 1.65 -17.22 -33.06
N ALA A 258 1.34 -18.50 -33.26
CA ALA A 258 1.05 -19.42 -32.16
C ALA A 258 2.28 -19.66 -31.26
N LEU A 259 3.46 -19.84 -31.84
CA LEU A 259 4.70 -19.99 -31.07
C LEU A 259 5.06 -18.71 -30.31
N MET A 260 4.83 -17.53 -30.89
CA MET A 260 5.04 -16.24 -30.20
C MET A 260 4.07 -16.07 -29.03
N LYS A 261 2.81 -16.51 -29.16
CA LYS A 261 1.88 -16.53 -28.02
C LYS A 261 2.41 -17.41 -26.88
N HIS A 262 2.92 -18.60 -27.20
CA HIS A 262 3.58 -19.47 -26.23
C HIS A 262 4.83 -18.82 -25.62
N ALA A 263 5.62 -18.10 -26.43
CA ALA A 263 6.79 -17.35 -25.98
C ALA A 263 6.44 -16.22 -25.01
N LEU A 264 5.36 -15.45 -25.26
CA LEU A 264 4.84 -14.42 -24.36
C LEU A 264 4.39 -15.00 -23.01
N HIS A 265 3.81 -16.21 -23.02
CA HIS A 265 3.38 -16.88 -21.80
C HIS A 265 4.48 -17.70 -21.12
N ASN A 266 5.69 -17.77 -21.71
CA ASN A 266 6.74 -18.68 -21.28
C ASN A 266 6.26 -20.14 -21.13
N THR A 267 5.46 -20.59 -22.10
CA THR A 267 4.91 -21.95 -22.16
C THR A 267 5.34 -22.66 -23.43
N THR A 268 5.10 -23.96 -23.48
CA THR A 268 5.45 -24.79 -24.64
C THR A 268 4.19 -25.49 -25.17
N PRO A 269 3.99 -25.57 -26.50
CA PRO A 269 2.85 -26.26 -27.06
C PRO A 269 2.92 -27.76 -26.78
N ASN A 270 1.81 -28.34 -26.36
CA ASN A 270 1.70 -29.80 -26.21
C ASN A 270 1.47 -30.44 -27.58
N ILE A 271 2.53 -31.02 -28.17
CA ILE A 271 2.49 -31.69 -29.47
C ILE A 271 2.45 -33.20 -29.26
N SER A 272 1.52 -33.87 -29.93
CA SER A 272 1.35 -35.33 -29.85
C SER A 272 1.45 -35.97 -31.23
N LYS A 273 1.85 -37.24 -31.23
CA LYS A 273 1.90 -38.14 -32.37
C LYS A 273 1.11 -39.41 -32.11
N SER A 274 0.67 -40.08 -33.17
CA SER A 274 0.03 -41.38 -33.08
C SER A 274 1.09 -42.45 -32.84
N ALA A 275 0.90 -43.29 -31.83
CA ALA A 275 1.72 -44.46 -31.58
C ALA A 275 0.83 -45.69 -31.46
N THR A 276 1.29 -46.83 -31.98
CA THR A 276 0.61 -48.11 -31.78
C THR A 276 0.93 -48.63 -30.39
N ALA A 277 -0.11 -48.92 -29.61
CA ALA A 277 -0.02 -49.58 -28.32
C ALA A 277 -0.81 -50.88 -28.38
N THR A 278 -0.36 -51.91 -27.67
CA THR A 278 -1.06 -53.19 -27.59
C THR A 278 -1.99 -53.18 -26.38
N ASP A 279 -3.27 -53.44 -26.61
CA ASP A 279 -4.26 -53.60 -25.53
C ASP A 279 -4.07 -54.94 -24.80
N ARG A 280 -4.74 -55.12 -23.65
CA ARG A 280 -4.69 -56.35 -22.84
C ARG A 280 -5.08 -57.62 -23.60
N ASP A 281 -5.88 -57.47 -24.66
CA ASP A 281 -6.33 -58.55 -25.55
C ASP A 281 -5.44 -58.75 -26.80
N GLY A 282 -4.27 -58.11 -26.87
CA GLY A 282 -3.31 -58.29 -27.97
C GLY A 282 -3.66 -57.54 -29.27
N LYS A 283 -4.67 -56.66 -29.24
CA LYS A 283 -5.08 -55.84 -30.40
C LYS A 283 -4.30 -54.52 -30.43
N GLU A 284 -3.81 -54.13 -31.60
CA GLU A 284 -3.17 -52.83 -31.79
C GLU A 284 -4.21 -51.70 -31.76
N ILE A 285 -4.00 -50.73 -30.87
CA ILE A 285 -4.79 -49.51 -30.75
C ILE A 285 -3.88 -48.29 -30.98
N ALA A 286 -4.39 -47.28 -31.69
CA ALA A 286 -3.69 -46.02 -31.88
C ALA A 286 -3.90 -45.12 -30.66
N VAL A 287 -2.83 -44.82 -29.92
CA VAL A 287 -2.83 -43.93 -28.76
C VAL A 287 -2.03 -42.67 -29.07
N LYS A 288 -2.51 -41.52 -28.58
CA LYS A 288 -1.79 -40.25 -28.69
C LYS A 288 -0.69 -40.19 -27.63
N VAL A 289 0.56 -40.19 -28.07
CA VAL A 289 1.74 -40.05 -27.21
C VAL A 289 2.39 -38.70 -27.50
N ARG A 290 3.07 -38.12 -26.51
CA ARG A 290 3.82 -36.87 -26.70
C ARG A 290 4.91 -37.04 -27.74
N ASP A 291 5.00 -36.07 -28.65
CA ASP A 291 6.05 -36.03 -29.65
C ASP A 291 7.23 -35.20 -29.14
N GLY A 292 8.16 -35.87 -28.46
CA GLY A 292 9.32 -35.22 -27.84
C GLY A 292 10.17 -34.41 -28.83
N GLU A 293 10.35 -34.89 -30.06
CA GLU A 293 11.16 -34.20 -31.08
C GLU A 293 10.50 -32.88 -31.51
N LYS A 294 9.20 -32.90 -31.76
CA LYS A 294 8.46 -31.69 -32.16
C LYS A 294 8.32 -30.71 -31.01
N ILE A 295 8.13 -31.18 -29.79
CA ILE A 295 8.12 -30.33 -28.59
C ILE A 295 9.48 -29.66 -28.44
N GLN A 296 10.58 -30.41 -28.56
CA GLN A 296 11.93 -29.83 -28.46
C GLN A 296 12.18 -28.78 -29.55
N LEU A 297 11.78 -29.06 -30.79
CA LEU A 297 11.88 -28.09 -31.89
C LEU A 297 11.06 -26.83 -31.62
N ALA A 298 9.84 -26.97 -31.08
CA ALA A 298 9.01 -25.83 -30.70
C ALA A 298 9.65 -25.01 -29.57
N ASN A 299 10.25 -25.66 -28.57
CA ASN A 299 10.98 -24.99 -27.50
C ASN A 299 12.16 -24.19 -28.04
N SER A 300 12.99 -24.79 -28.90
CA SER A 300 14.11 -24.09 -29.52
C SER A 300 13.67 -22.86 -30.30
N LYS A 301 12.52 -22.92 -30.98
CA LYS A 301 11.94 -21.76 -31.69
C LYS A 301 11.38 -20.70 -30.74
N ILE A 302 10.76 -21.11 -29.65
CA ILE A 302 10.30 -20.20 -28.60
C ILE A 302 11.49 -19.48 -27.95
N ASP A 303 12.57 -20.21 -27.64
CA ASP A 303 13.79 -19.66 -27.08
C ASP A 303 14.46 -18.67 -28.05
N GLU A 304 14.48 -18.98 -29.36
CA GLU A 304 14.97 -18.07 -30.41
C GLU A 304 14.19 -16.74 -30.43
N ILE A 305 12.85 -16.81 -30.29
CA ILE A 305 11.98 -15.63 -30.22
C ILE A 305 12.23 -14.85 -28.92
N ARG A 306 12.41 -15.54 -27.79
CA ARG A 306 12.63 -14.88 -26.49
C ARG A 306 13.99 -14.20 -26.42
N ALA A 307 15.06 -14.89 -26.84
CA ALA A 307 16.40 -14.32 -26.87
C ALA A 307 16.52 -13.17 -27.87
N GLY A 308 15.89 -13.31 -29.04
CA GLY A 308 15.87 -12.26 -30.05
C GLY A 308 15.18 -10.97 -29.59
N PHE A 309 14.27 -11.03 -28.62
CA PHE A 309 13.66 -9.83 -28.02
C PHE A 309 14.69 -9.02 -27.23
N THR A 310 15.47 -9.68 -26.38
CA THR A 310 16.52 -9.03 -25.58
C THR A 310 17.60 -8.44 -26.49
N ASP A 311 18.03 -9.17 -27.52
CA ASP A 311 18.99 -8.66 -28.52
C ASP A 311 18.43 -7.45 -29.28
N TRP A 312 17.16 -7.50 -29.67
CA TRP A 312 16.49 -6.40 -30.34
C TRP A 312 16.38 -5.16 -29.44
N LEU A 313 16.06 -5.33 -28.15
CA LEU A 313 16.03 -4.24 -27.17
C LEU A 313 17.41 -3.59 -27.01
N ASN A 314 18.48 -4.37 -27.02
CA ASN A 314 19.85 -3.88 -26.85
C ASN A 314 20.31 -2.95 -27.98
N VAL A 315 19.78 -3.11 -29.19
CA VAL A 315 20.12 -2.28 -30.36
C VAL A 315 19.24 -1.03 -30.48
N GLN A 316 18.21 -0.88 -29.64
CA GLN A 316 17.35 0.30 -29.67
C GLN A 316 18.06 1.57 -29.20
N SER A 317 17.50 2.73 -29.57
CA SER A 317 18.04 4.03 -29.21
C SER A 317 18.08 4.25 -27.69
N PRO A 318 19.02 5.06 -27.18
CA PRO A 318 19.08 5.41 -25.75
C PRO A 318 17.76 5.99 -25.22
N GLU A 319 17.07 6.82 -26.01
CA GLU A 319 15.75 7.36 -25.65
C GLU A 319 14.66 6.30 -25.49
N PHE A 320 14.75 5.19 -26.23
CA PHE A 320 13.82 4.09 -26.09
C PHE A 320 14.10 3.30 -24.81
N LYS A 321 15.40 3.08 -24.50
CA LYS A 321 15.84 2.40 -23.28
C LYS A 321 15.50 3.21 -22.02
N ASN A 322 15.73 4.52 -22.02
CA ASN A 322 15.40 5.40 -20.89
C ASN A 322 13.89 5.42 -20.62
N ARG A 323 13.07 5.52 -21.67
CA ARG A 323 11.61 5.45 -21.49
C ARG A 323 11.14 4.12 -20.91
N LEU A 324 11.84 3.01 -21.18
CA LEU A 324 11.52 1.71 -20.60
C LEU A 324 11.93 1.60 -19.12
N THR A 325 12.97 2.32 -18.70
CA THR A 325 13.45 2.33 -17.30
C THR A 325 12.68 3.31 -16.42
N GLU A 326 12.03 4.31 -17.02
CA GLU A 326 11.22 5.34 -16.34
C GLU A 326 9.74 4.92 -16.13
N MET A 327 9.36 3.70 -16.51
CA MET A 327 7.98 3.19 -16.49
C MET A 327 7.48 2.75 -15.12
#